data_AF-A0A1H2R7I7-F1
#
_entry.id   AF-A0A1H2R7I7-F1
#
_cell.length_a   1.000
_cell.length_b   1.000
_cell.length_c   1.000
_cell.angle_alpha   90.00
_cell.angle_beta   90.00
_cell.angle_gamma   90.00
#
_symmetry.space_group_name_H-M   'P 1'
#
loop_
_entity.id
_entity.type
_entity.pdbx_description
1 polymer ?
#
loop_
_entity_poly.entity_id
_entity_poly.type
_entity_poly.pdbx_seq_one_letter_code
_entity_poly.pdbx_strand_id
1 'polypeptide(L)'
;MTTPIAAATIAQQAFRYIGASTPSSFADDSEETRAATEQFPAAIRECLELRDWRFASSLLRLVKTTPTAPEWTADADLPHAYRLPDGVLVARAIQPRGARWRRDGDYLRCDQDEGVTLRATMLRTDEKNLPAAFRDLVALTLALQLAPRFARDASRIAMIGEQRETALASAIAADQGQATPGPWLGADLASSQIVQQAFRYVIGSEAGRFGDDAEEARAASQLYPHALDQCLAEEDWPFASATSELAEDADPAATVTGWRDDPSLPHAYALPDDALTPRAVRPRGTRWRREGPFIRADRASAIDLRFTRRFTAADEDELPAAIRDYVALTLAMLLAPRFAASAEVAQLLAEKLAEARAYAIKTEAPQRSAGPFLSETLEGSEIAQQAWAHIEAGEDARPDDDGEKARATDRLYRRAVRACLGAADWSFASKLRSLTEIADPAAADPDWTDDEDLPHAYAIPAGALTIREVRPDGVAWRRAGPHILADEPDALVVRFTMAPVGAGVVTDDAATAAAETDWPAEFIAWAALALARDLAPRFAGEKLAQQLMARADIAKRAALRVDRDQASAQDWADHGAGDWVAQVLR
;
A
#
# COMPACT_ATOMS: atom_id res chain seq x y z
N MET A 1 -35.40 7.67 -43.00
CA MET A 1 -36.36 8.77 -43.11
C MET A 1 -35.69 10.01 -42.54
N THR A 2 -35.30 10.94 -43.40
CA THR A 2 -34.60 12.19 -43.04
C THR A 2 -35.58 13.14 -42.39
N THR A 3 -35.36 13.51 -41.13
CA THR A 3 -36.14 14.53 -40.43
C THR A 3 -35.62 15.91 -40.87
N PRO A 4 -36.28 16.65 -41.80
CA PRO A 4 -35.68 17.77 -42.51
C PRO A 4 -35.82 19.12 -41.78
N ILE A 5 -36.49 19.14 -40.62
CA ILE A 5 -36.92 20.39 -39.99
C ILE A 5 -35.85 20.97 -39.06
N ALA A 6 -34.98 20.12 -38.48
CA ALA A 6 -34.04 20.58 -37.46
C ALA A 6 -32.89 21.42 -38.03
N ALA A 7 -32.35 21.12 -39.22
CA ALA A 7 -31.22 21.85 -39.82
C ALA A 7 -31.59 23.21 -40.47
N ALA A 8 -32.87 23.58 -40.43
CA ALA A 8 -33.38 24.77 -41.09
C ALA A 8 -32.77 26.06 -40.53
N THR A 9 -32.62 26.16 -39.20
CA THR A 9 -32.19 27.38 -38.53
C THR A 9 -30.70 27.64 -38.67
N ILE A 10 -29.84 26.63 -38.53
CA ILE A 10 -28.40 26.76 -38.78
C ILE A 10 -28.12 27.20 -40.23
N ALA A 11 -28.76 26.59 -41.22
CA ALA A 11 -28.49 26.93 -42.61
C ALA A 11 -29.04 28.31 -43.00
N GLN A 12 -30.22 28.69 -42.52
CA GLN A 12 -30.72 30.07 -42.69
C GLN A 12 -29.74 31.08 -42.09
N GLN A 13 -29.17 30.79 -40.92
CA GLN A 13 -28.16 31.65 -40.31
C GLN A 13 -26.87 31.70 -41.14
N ALA A 14 -26.43 30.58 -41.71
CA ALA A 14 -25.27 30.53 -42.61
C ALA A 14 -25.46 31.43 -43.86
N PHE A 15 -26.63 31.36 -44.52
CA PHE A 15 -26.92 32.24 -45.66
C PHE A 15 -26.99 33.73 -45.28
N ARG A 16 -27.46 34.04 -44.06
CA ARG A 16 -27.42 35.42 -43.53
C ARG A 16 -25.99 35.92 -43.35
N TYR A 17 -25.07 35.10 -42.84
CA TYR A 17 -23.66 35.47 -42.72
C TYR A 17 -23.01 35.76 -44.07
N ILE A 18 -23.34 34.97 -45.10
CA ILE A 18 -22.86 35.20 -46.48
C ILE A 18 -23.53 36.44 -47.11
N GLY A 19 -24.73 36.80 -46.67
CA GLY A 19 -25.56 37.86 -47.25
C GLY A 19 -26.27 37.43 -48.53
N ALA A 20 -26.65 36.15 -48.62
CA ALA A 20 -27.44 35.58 -49.70
C ALA A 20 -28.89 35.35 -49.26
N SER A 21 -29.78 35.09 -50.23
CA SER A 21 -31.20 34.82 -49.95
C SER A 21 -31.33 33.54 -49.12
N THR A 22 -32.05 33.62 -48.00
CA THR A 22 -32.28 32.46 -47.13
C THR A 22 -33.27 31.50 -47.77
N PRO A 23 -32.99 30.19 -47.83
CA PRO A 23 -33.98 29.21 -48.29
C PRO A 23 -35.20 29.24 -47.36
N SER A 24 -36.39 29.27 -47.97
CA SER A 24 -37.65 29.30 -47.24
C SER A 24 -37.94 27.96 -46.55
N SER A 25 -37.47 26.85 -47.13
CA SER A 25 -37.59 25.49 -46.63
C SER A 25 -36.53 24.59 -47.25
N PHE A 26 -36.10 23.55 -46.53
CA PHE A 26 -35.24 22.48 -47.04
C PHE A 26 -35.95 21.52 -48.01
N ALA A 27 -37.26 21.65 -48.17
CA ALA A 27 -38.04 20.92 -49.16
C ALA A 27 -38.12 21.65 -50.51
N ASP A 28 -37.55 22.85 -50.61
CA ASP A 28 -37.50 23.59 -51.87
C ASP A 28 -36.33 23.08 -52.74
N ASP A 29 -36.54 22.91 -54.03
CA ASP A 29 -35.53 22.44 -54.99
C ASP A 29 -34.56 23.56 -55.43
N SER A 30 -34.44 24.61 -54.62
CA SER A 30 -33.54 25.73 -54.89
C SER A 30 -32.07 25.29 -54.85
N GLU A 31 -31.23 26.02 -55.57
CA GLU A 31 -29.79 25.76 -55.62
C GLU A 31 -29.16 25.89 -54.23
N GLU A 32 -29.63 26.86 -53.45
CA GLU A 32 -29.26 27.14 -52.07
C GLU A 32 -29.59 25.96 -51.16
N THR A 33 -30.81 25.44 -51.24
CA THR A 33 -31.24 24.29 -50.41
C THR A 33 -30.43 23.05 -50.74
N ARG A 34 -30.21 22.76 -52.03
CA ARG A 34 -29.40 21.62 -52.45
C ARG A 34 -27.95 21.74 -51.96
N ALA A 35 -27.33 22.91 -52.11
CA ALA A 35 -25.96 23.14 -51.64
C ALA A 35 -25.86 23.04 -50.10
N ALA A 36 -26.81 23.59 -49.35
CA ALA A 36 -26.81 23.47 -47.90
C ALA A 36 -27.03 22.02 -47.42
N THR A 37 -27.91 21.28 -48.10
CA THR A 37 -28.16 19.85 -47.81
C THR A 37 -26.89 19.01 -48.01
N GLU A 38 -26.10 19.33 -49.03
CA GLU A 38 -24.84 18.65 -49.32
C GLU A 38 -23.75 19.00 -48.31
N GLN A 39 -23.60 20.28 -47.95
CA GLN A 39 -22.48 20.74 -47.11
C GLN A 39 -22.73 20.62 -45.60
N PHE A 40 -23.99 20.67 -45.13
CA PHE A 40 -24.30 20.65 -43.70
C PHE A 40 -23.72 19.43 -42.94
N PRO A 41 -23.82 18.19 -43.44
CA PRO A 41 -23.21 17.03 -42.77
C PRO A 41 -21.69 17.12 -42.63
N ALA A 42 -21.01 17.80 -43.56
CA ALA A 42 -19.57 18.02 -43.50
C ALA A 42 -19.22 19.10 -42.46
N ALA A 43 -19.93 20.24 -42.48
CA ALA A 43 -19.73 21.33 -41.52
C ALA A 43 -19.90 20.89 -40.06
N ILE A 44 -20.97 20.15 -39.75
CA ILE A 44 -21.21 19.70 -38.37
C ILE A 44 -20.18 18.66 -37.92
N ARG A 45 -19.77 17.76 -38.82
CA ARG A 45 -18.73 16.76 -38.54
C ARG A 45 -17.40 17.45 -38.25
N GLU A 46 -17.00 18.42 -39.08
CA GLU A 46 -15.81 19.23 -38.87
C GLU A 46 -15.83 19.88 -37.48
N CYS A 47 -16.92 20.55 -37.12
CA CYS A 47 -17.04 21.21 -35.81
C CYS A 47 -16.94 20.22 -34.64
N LEU A 48 -17.59 19.05 -34.73
CA LEU A 48 -17.56 18.03 -33.69
C LEU A 48 -16.17 17.36 -33.57
N GLU A 49 -15.39 17.30 -34.65
CA GLU A 49 -14.05 16.71 -34.63
C GLU A 49 -13.01 17.63 -33.98
N LEU A 50 -13.18 18.96 -34.07
CA LEU A 50 -12.24 19.97 -33.55
C LEU A 50 -11.89 19.78 -32.06
N ARG A 51 -12.84 19.34 -31.22
CA ARG A 51 -12.67 19.21 -29.76
C ARG A 51 -13.49 18.04 -29.20
N ASP A 52 -13.16 17.61 -27.98
CA ASP A 52 -13.98 16.64 -27.23
C ASP A 52 -15.13 17.38 -26.54
N TRP A 53 -16.17 17.69 -27.31
CA TRP A 53 -17.36 18.39 -26.83
C TRP A 53 -18.14 17.52 -25.84
N ARG A 54 -18.40 18.03 -24.63
CA ARG A 54 -19.04 17.25 -23.56
C ARG A 54 -20.46 16.84 -23.93
N PHE A 55 -21.25 17.74 -24.53
CA PHE A 55 -22.62 17.42 -24.96
C PHE A 55 -22.68 16.33 -26.05
N ALA A 56 -21.60 16.13 -26.81
CA ALA A 56 -21.50 15.11 -27.86
C ALA A 56 -20.70 13.88 -27.42
N SER A 57 -19.99 13.93 -26.29
CA SER A 57 -19.22 12.82 -25.76
C SER A 57 -20.16 11.73 -25.23
N SER A 58 -19.83 10.47 -25.48
CA SER A 58 -20.60 9.33 -24.97
C SER A 58 -19.68 8.19 -24.63
N LEU A 59 -20.10 7.41 -23.64
CA LEU A 59 -19.39 6.22 -23.17
C LEU A 59 -20.08 4.99 -23.73
N LEU A 60 -19.31 4.21 -24.46
CA LEU A 60 -19.79 3.09 -25.22
C LEU A 60 -19.09 1.84 -24.70
N ARG A 61 -19.84 0.95 -24.06
CA ARG A 61 -19.33 -0.40 -23.78
C ARG A 61 -19.33 -1.16 -25.10
N LEU A 62 -18.16 -1.52 -25.59
CA LEU A 62 -18.04 -2.14 -26.89
C LEU A 62 -18.25 -3.65 -26.78
N VAL A 63 -18.88 -4.22 -27.80
CA VAL A 63 -19.06 -5.67 -27.92
C VAL A 63 -18.00 -6.20 -28.88
N LYS A 64 -17.23 -7.18 -28.40
CA LYS A 64 -16.23 -7.86 -29.21
C LYS A 64 -16.92 -8.55 -30.39
N THR A 65 -16.35 -8.45 -31.57
CA THR A 65 -16.92 -8.97 -32.81
C THR A 65 -15.84 -9.64 -33.65
N THR A 66 -16.22 -10.65 -34.43
CA THR A 66 -15.34 -11.18 -35.47
C THR A 66 -15.66 -10.45 -36.78
N PRO A 67 -14.75 -9.63 -37.31
CA PRO A 67 -14.97 -8.90 -38.54
C PRO A 67 -15.14 -9.87 -39.72
N THR A 68 -16.13 -9.62 -40.55
CA THR A 68 -16.50 -10.50 -41.68
C THR A 68 -15.76 -10.13 -42.98
N ALA A 69 -15.05 -9.00 -43.00
CA ALA A 69 -14.41 -8.49 -44.20
C ALA A 69 -13.16 -9.30 -44.57
N PRO A 70 -12.98 -9.71 -45.83
CA PRO A 70 -11.83 -10.50 -46.28
C PRO A 70 -10.50 -9.74 -46.19
N GLU A 71 -10.54 -8.41 -46.10
CA GLU A 71 -9.36 -7.54 -45.95
C GLU A 71 -8.86 -7.45 -44.49
N TRP A 72 -9.56 -8.11 -43.56
CA TRP A 72 -9.16 -8.12 -42.16
C TRP A 72 -7.93 -9.00 -41.94
N THR A 73 -6.76 -8.40 -42.11
CA THR A 73 -5.48 -9.07 -41.80
C THR A 73 -5.32 -9.19 -40.29
N ALA A 74 -4.91 -10.36 -39.81
CA ALA A 74 -4.60 -10.56 -38.40
C ALA A 74 -3.46 -9.63 -37.98
N ASP A 75 -3.66 -8.91 -36.87
CA ASP A 75 -2.65 -8.02 -36.28
C ASP A 75 -2.27 -8.63 -34.93
N ALA A 76 -1.01 -9.04 -34.78
CA ALA A 76 -0.56 -9.76 -33.60
C ALA A 76 -0.54 -8.86 -32.35
N ASP A 77 -0.35 -7.55 -32.52
CA ASP A 77 -0.29 -6.60 -31.41
C ASP A 77 -1.69 -6.14 -30.97
N LEU A 78 -2.70 -6.27 -31.84
CA LEU A 78 -4.09 -5.85 -31.59
C LEU A 78 -5.07 -6.96 -32.04
N PRO A 79 -5.07 -8.13 -31.38
CA PRO A 79 -5.79 -9.31 -31.83
C PRO A 79 -7.32 -9.20 -31.72
N HIS A 80 -7.83 -8.29 -30.88
CA HIS A 80 -9.25 -8.19 -30.61
C HIS A 80 -9.90 -7.07 -31.40
N ALA A 81 -11.10 -7.32 -31.92
CA ALA A 81 -11.85 -6.37 -32.72
C ALA A 81 -13.21 -6.08 -32.09
N TYR A 82 -13.62 -4.82 -32.12
CA TYR A 82 -14.86 -4.33 -31.54
C TYR A 82 -15.60 -3.49 -32.58
N ARG A 83 -16.90 -3.73 -32.77
CA ARG A 83 -17.70 -2.92 -33.70
C ARG A 83 -18.00 -1.56 -33.06
N LEU A 84 -17.67 -0.48 -33.75
CA LEU A 84 -18.07 0.85 -33.31
C LEU A 84 -19.56 1.06 -33.60
N PRO A 85 -20.33 1.62 -32.65
CA PRO A 85 -21.69 2.05 -32.92
C PRO A 85 -21.75 3.10 -34.03
N ASP A 86 -22.85 3.10 -34.77
CA ASP A 86 -23.08 4.09 -35.82
C ASP A 86 -23.04 5.51 -35.24
N GLY A 87 -22.39 6.42 -35.98
CA GLY A 87 -22.26 7.83 -35.57
C GLY A 87 -21.05 8.14 -34.70
N VAL A 88 -20.18 7.19 -34.36
CA VAL A 88 -18.89 7.49 -33.73
C VAL A 88 -17.99 8.28 -34.70
N LEU A 89 -17.74 9.56 -34.39
CA LEU A 89 -16.85 10.43 -35.18
C LEU A 89 -15.39 10.28 -34.77
N VAL A 90 -15.10 10.42 -33.47
CA VAL A 90 -13.73 10.36 -32.95
C VAL A 90 -13.70 9.50 -31.69
N ALA A 91 -12.82 8.50 -31.68
CA ALA A 91 -12.45 7.77 -30.48
C ALA A 91 -11.47 8.62 -29.65
N ARG A 92 -11.83 8.95 -28.40
CA ARG A 92 -11.06 9.88 -27.56
C ARG A 92 -10.23 9.16 -26.50
N ALA A 93 -10.81 8.17 -25.82
CA ALA A 93 -10.13 7.38 -24.80
C ALA A 93 -10.73 5.98 -24.70
N ILE A 94 -9.92 5.01 -24.32
CA ILE A 94 -10.32 3.62 -24.10
C ILE A 94 -10.07 3.24 -22.63
N GLN A 95 -10.90 2.34 -22.10
CA GLN A 95 -10.67 1.63 -20.85
C GLN A 95 -10.55 0.12 -21.09
N PRO A 96 -9.74 -0.60 -20.29
CA PRO A 96 -8.89 -0.10 -19.20
C PRO A 96 -7.76 0.83 -19.68
N ARG A 97 -7.29 1.72 -18.80
CA ARG A 97 -6.24 2.70 -19.13
C ARG A 97 -4.95 1.95 -19.48
N GLY A 98 -4.30 2.33 -20.59
CA GLY A 98 -3.06 1.69 -21.06
C GLY A 98 -3.27 0.64 -22.16
N ALA A 99 -4.52 0.27 -22.46
CA ALA A 99 -4.84 -0.57 -23.61
C ALA A 99 -4.31 0.06 -24.91
N ARG A 100 -3.63 -0.74 -25.74
CA ARG A 100 -3.23 -0.34 -27.09
C ARG A 100 -4.42 -0.51 -28.01
N TRP A 101 -4.67 0.48 -28.86
CA TRP A 101 -5.81 0.43 -29.79
C TRP A 101 -5.56 1.20 -31.08
N ARG A 102 -6.27 0.80 -32.13
CA ARG A 102 -6.30 1.48 -33.44
C ARG A 102 -7.72 1.42 -34.01
N ARG A 103 -8.16 2.47 -34.69
CA ARG A 103 -9.44 2.46 -35.42
C ARG A 103 -9.21 2.03 -36.86
N ASP A 104 -9.93 0.98 -37.28
CA ASP A 104 -9.91 0.43 -38.64
C ASP A 104 -11.33 0.50 -39.22
N GLY A 105 -11.66 1.63 -39.84
CA GLY A 105 -13.02 1.90 -40.37
C GLY A 105 -14.08 1.91 -39.27
N ASP A 106 -15.02 0.95 -39.37
CA ASP A 106 -16.14 0.76 -38.43
C ASP A 106 -15.77 -0.14 -37.24
N TYR A 107 -14.51 -0.55 -37.13
CA TYR A 107 -14.01 -1.39 -36.06
C TYR A 107 -12.92 -0.67 -35.26
N LEU A 108 -12.86 -1.01 -33.97
CA LEU A 108 -11.76 -0.67 -33.07
C LEU A 108 -10.97 -1.95 -32.79
N ARG A 109 -9.69 -1.96 -33.12
CA ARG A 109 -8.77 -3.02 -32.68
C ARG A 109 -8.18 -2.67 -31.33
N CYS A 110 -8.05 -3.67 -30.47
CA CYS A 110 -7.53 -3.52 -29.11
C CYS A 110 -6.69 -4.73 -28.71
N ASP A 111 -5.73 -4.53 -27.82
CA ASP A 111 -5.00 -5.60 -27.14
C ASP A 111 -5.78 -6.23 -25.97
N GLN A 112 -6.84 -5.57 -25.50
CA GLN A 112 -7.70 -6.08 -24.43
C GLN A 112 -8.81 -6.98 -24.96
N ASP A 113 -8.99 -8.13 -24.31
CA ASP A 113 -9.93 -9.18 -24.73
C ASP A 113 -11.38 -8.88 -24.35
N GLU A 114 -11.61 -8.29 -23.17
CA GLU A 114 -12.94 -7.98 -22.65
C GLU A 114 -12.96 -6.64 -21.89
N GLY A 115 -14.17 -6.17 -21.56
CA GLY A 115 -14.36 -4.99 -20.70
C GLY A 115 -14.05 -3.65 -21.36
N VAL A 116 -13.84 -3.63 -22.68
CA VAL A 116 -13.47 -2.40 -23.39
C VAL A 116 -14.61 -1.37 -23.36
N THR A 117 -14.33 -0.23 -22.75
CA THR A 117 -15.23 0.93 -22.77
C THR A 117 -14.57 2.08 -23.52
N LEU A 118 -15.24 2.60 -24.53
CA LEU A 118 -14.76 3.68 -25.38
C LEU A 118 -15.48 4.98 -25.03
N ARG A 119 -14.72 6.04 -24.74
CA ARG A 119 -15.20 7.41 -24.79
C ARG A 119 -15.04 7.92 -26.22
N ALA A 120 -16.16 8.28 -26.85
CA ALA A 120 -16.18 8.75 -28.22
C ALA A 120 -17.04 10.00 -28.37
N THR A 121 -16.67 10.85 -29.34
CA THR A 121 -17.52 11.94 -29.81
C THR A 121 -18.54 11.37 -30.79
N MET A 122 -19.83 11.48 -30.44
CA MET A 122 -20.94 11.01 -31.27
C MET A 122 -21.45 12.11 -32.20
N LEU A 123 -21.82 11.73 -33.41
CA LEU A 123 -22.51 12.60 -34.35
C LEU A 123 -23.90 12.94 -33.79
N ARG A 124 -24.14 14.22 -33.54
CA ARG A 124 -25.45 14.75 -33.13
C ARG A 124 -25.99 15.64 -34.24
N THR A 125 -27.01 15.17 -34.95
CA THR A 125 -27.63 15.91 -36.07
C THR A 125 -28.90 16.67 -35.67
N ASP A 126 -29.49 16.34 -34.53
CA ASP A 126 -30.67 17.04 -34.02
C ASP A 126 -30.28 18.39 -33.43
N GLU A 127 -30.60 19.47 -34.15
CA GLU A 127 -30.28 20.85 -33.77
C GLU A 127 -30.80 21.21 -32.37
N LYS A 128 -31.92 20.63 -31.93
CA LYS A 128 -32.49 20.93 -30.60
C LYS A 128 -31.58 20.53 -29.44
N ASN A 129 -30.71 19.55 -29.67
CA ASN A 129 -29.76 19.05 -28.67
C ASN A 129 -28.40 19.75 -28.76
N LEU A 130 -28.22 20.70 -29.70
CA LEU A 130 -26.98 21.43 -29.85
C LEU A 130 -27.02 22.73 -29.03
N PRO A 131 -26.00 23.01 -28.19
CA PRO A 131 -25.87 24.28 -27.49
C PRO A 131 -25.91 25.48 -28.45
N ALA A 132 -26.52 26.59 -28.04
CA ALA A 132 -26.69 27.76 -28.92
C ALA A 132 -25.37 28.29 -29.49
N ALA A 133 -24.32 28.38 -28.66
CA ALA A 133 -22.99 28.79 -29.11
C ALA A 133 -22.38 27.82 -30.14
N PHE A 134 -22.61 26.50 -29.98
CA PHE A 134 -22.17 25.50 -30.94
C PHE A 134 -22.95 25.58 -32.26
N ARG A 135 -24.25 25.86 -32.22
CA ARG A 135 -25.06 26.07 -33.43
C ARG A 135 -24.55 27.24 -34.26
N ASP A 136 -24.12 28.32 -33.62
CA ASP A 136 -23.53 29.47 -34.30
C ASP A 136 -22.18 29.13 -34.95
N LEU A 137 -21.33 28.37 -34.26
CA LEU A 137 -20.08 27.83 -34.82
C LEU A 137 -20.34 26.97 -36.06
N VAL A 138 -21.35 26.09 -36.02
CA VAL A 138 -21.73 25.25 -37.18
C VAL A 138 -22.26 26.14 -38.32
N ALA A 139 -23.06 27.16 -38.02
CA ALA A 139 -23.58 28.10 -39.03
C ALA A 139 -22.46 28.88 -39.73
N LEU A 140 -21.47 29.38 -39.00
CA LEU A 140 -20.30 30.08 -39.56
C LEU A 140 -19.40 29.14 -40.36
N THR A 141 -19.21 27.90 -39.90
CA THR A 141 -18.44 26.88 -40.63
C THR A 141 -19.14 26.50 -41.94
N LEU A 142 -20.47 26.28 -41.90
CA LEU A 142 -21.27 26.07 -43.10
C LEU A 142 -21.24 27.29 -44.03
N ALA A 143 -21.25 28.51 -43.47
CA ALA A 143 -21.16 29.74 -44.25
C ALA A 143 -19.84 29.81 -45.03
N LEU A 144 -18.71 29.44 -44.42
CA LEU A 144 -17.42 29.37 -45.11
C LEU A 144 -17.38 28.33 -46.22
N GLN A 145 -17.99 27.16 -46.01
CA GLN A 145 -18.05 26.10 -47.03
C GLN A 145 -18.93 26.49 -48.23
N LEU A 146 -20.01 27.26 -47.99
CA LEU A 146 -20.91 27.75 -49.03
C LEU A 146 -20.39 29.05 -49.71
N ALA A 147 -19.51 29.80 -49.04
CA ALA A 147 -19.04 31.10 -49.51
C ALA A 147 -18.41 31.09 -50.92
N PRO A 148 -17.59 30.11 -51.35
CA PRO A 148 -17.05 30.08 -52.71
C PRO A 148 -18.10 30.10 -53.82
N ARG A 149 -19.33 29.62 -53.52
CA ARG A 149 -20.43 29.56 -54.48
C ARG A 149 -21.34 30.78 -54.42
N PHE A 150 -21.61 31.30 -53.22
CA PHE A 150 -22.66 32.31 -53.00
C PHE A 150 -22.12 33.69 -52.56
N ALA A 151 -20.90 33.77 -52.02
CA ALA A 151 -20.31 35.05 -51.61
C ALA A 151 -19.72 35.77 -52.83
N ARG A 152 -20.06 37.05 -53.00
CA ARG A 152 -19.51 37.89 -54.09
C ARG A 152 -18.24 38.64 -53.70
N ASP A 153 -17.94 38.71 -52.41
CA ASP A 153 -16.90 39.58 -51.85
C ASP A 153 -15.94 38.79 -50.96
N ALA A 154 -14.66 38.77 -51.33
CA ALA A 154 -13.61 38.09 -50.58
C ALA A 154 -13.38 38.67 -49.18
N SER A 155 -13.63 39.99 -48.99
CA SER A 155 -13.50 40.62 -47.68
C SER A 155 -14.53 40.06 -46.69
N ARG A 156 -15.73 39.74 -47.16
CA ARG A 156 -16.76 39.08 -46.36
C ARG A 156 -16.36 37.66 -45.97
N ILE A 157 -15.72 36.91 -46.88
CA ILE A 157 -15.22 35.55 -46.58
C ILE A 157 -14.20 35.61 -45.43
N ALA A 158 -13.25 36.56 -45.50
CA ALA A 158 -12.27 36.77 -44.44
C ALA A 158 -12.93 37.12 -43.10
N MET A 159 -13.92 38.02 -43.12
CA MET A 159 -14.69 38.40 -41.92
C MET A 159 -15.45 37.22 -41.29
N ILE A 160 -16.09 36.36 -42.10
CA ILE A 160 -16.76 35.14 -41.60
C ILE A 160 -15.73 34.21 -40.94
N GLY A 161 -14.51 34.12 -41.49
CA GLY A 161 -13.41 33.36 -40.89
C GLY A 161 -13.05 33.83 -39.49
N GLU A 162 -12.89 35.14 -39.31
CA GLU A 162 -12.61 35.74 -37.99
C GLU A 162 -13.77 35.53 -37.00
N GLN A 163 -15.02 35.67 -37.47
CA GLN A 163 -16.21 35.40 -36.65
C GLN A 163 -16.28 33.94 -36.21
N ARG A 164 -15.90 32.99 -37.08
CA ARG A 164 -15.85 31.57 -36.74
C ARG A 164 -14.88 31.29 -35.60
N GLU A 165 -13.69 31.87 -35.61
CA GLU A 165 -12.70 31.68 -34.53
C GLU A 165 -13.24 32.24 -33.20
N THR A 166 -13.92 33.38 -33.24
CA THR A 166 -14.59 33.96 -32.06
C THR A 166 -15.72 33.06 -31.55
N ALA A 167 -16.54 32.51 -32.45
CA ALA A 167 -17.61 31.58 -32.12
C ALA A 167 -17.07 30.25 -31.56
N LEU A 168 -15.92 29.77 -32.05
CA LEU A 168 -15.24 28.58 -31.51
C LEU A 168 -14.83 28.81 -30.06
N ALA A 169 -14.18 29.94 -29.76
CA ALA A 169 -13.81 30.29 -28.38
C ALA A 169 -15.03 30.39 -27.46
N SER A 170 -16.12 31.02 -27.94
CA SER A 170 -17.39 31.13 -27.21
C SER A 170 -18.05 29.76 -26.95
N ALA A 171 -18.06 28.88 -27.96
CA ALA A 171 -18.59 27.54 -27.83
C ALA A 171 -17.80 26.70 -26.83
N ILE A 172 -16.46 26.81 -26.82
CA ILE A 172 -15.59 26.14 -25.83
C ILE A 172 -15.95 26.61 -24.42
N ALA A 173 -16.03 27.92 -24.20
CA ALA A 173 -16.39 28.47 -22.88
C ALA A 173 -17.78 28.02 -22.42
N ALA A 174 -18.76 27.97 -23.34
CA ALA A 174 -20.11 27.52 -23.03
C ALA A 174 -20.17 26.01 -22.67
N ASP A 175 -19.46 25.15 -23.39
CA ASP A 175 -19.41 23.70 -23.11
C ASP A 175 -18.74 23.42 -21.75
N GLN A 176 -17.66 24.14 -21.42
CA GLN A 176 -17.00 24.06 -20.11
C GLN A 176 -17.95 24.47 -18.97
N GLY A 177 -18.75 25.53 -19.17
CA GLY A 177 -19.67 26.04 -18.16
C GLY A 177 -20.91 25.17 -17.89
N GLN A 178 -21.31 24.31 -18.83
CA GLN A 178 -22.49 23.44 -18.68
C GLN A 178 -22.19 22.09 -18.02
N ALA A 179 -20.94 21.82 -17.68
CA ALA A 179 -20.54 20.53 -17.17
C ALA A 179 -20.62 20.46 -15.64
N THR A 180 -21.34 19.46 -15.15
CA THR A 180 -20.99 18.83 -13.87
C THR A 180 -19.70 18.02 -14.08
N PRO A 181 -18.72 18.08 -13.17
CA PRO A 181 -17.50 17.30 -13.26
C PRO A 181 -17.83 15.81 -13.42
N GLY A 182 -17.51 15.25 -14.59
CA GLY A 182 -17.82 13.86 -14.90
C GLY A 182 -16.84 12.92 -14.20
N PRO A 183 -17.27 11.78 -13.62
CA PRO A 183 -16.44 10.79 -12.91
C PRO A 183 -15.27 10.17 -13.72
N TRP A 184 -15.14 10.52 -15.00
CA TRP A 184 -14.35 9.77 -15.99
C TRP A 184 -12.90 10.24 -16.15
N LEU A 185 -12.50 11.35 -15.54
CA LEU A 185 -11.10 11.81 -15.56
C LEU A 185 -10.26 11.26 -14.39
N GLY A 186 -10.76 10.25 -13.68
CA GLY A 186 -10.40 10.06 -12.27
C GLY A 186 -11.16 11.09 -11.44
N ALA A 187 -11.25 10.90 -10.12
CA ALA A 187 -11.81 11.93 -9.24
C ALA A 187 -11.23 13.30 -9.64
N ASP A 188 -12.12 14.28 -9.78
CA ASP A 188 -11.83 15.59 -10.35
C ASP A 188 -10.62 16.22 -9.63
N LEU A 189 -9.44 16.05 -10.23
CA LEU A 189 -8.19 16.61 -9.72
C LEU A 189 -8.24 18.14 -9.69
N ALA A 190 -9.13 18.79 -10.45
CA ALA A 190 -9.38 20.21 -10.33
C ALA A 190 -10.18 20.55 -9.04
N SER A 191 -11.00 19.62 -8.54
CA SER A 191 -11.67 19.70 -7.25
C SER A 191 -10.85 19.21 -6.06
N SER A 192 -9.76 18.46 -6.30
CA SER A 192 -8.86 17.96 -5.26
C SER A 192 -8.36 19.11 -4.39
N GLN A 193 -8.57 19.00 -3.07
CA GLN A 193 -8.11 20.00 -2.11
C GLN A 193 -6.59 20.03 -2.07
N ILE A 194 -5.94 18.87 -2.21
CA ILE A 194 -4.49 18.73 -2.30
C ILE A 194 -3.94 19.50 -3.52
N VAL A 195 -4.54 19.36 -4.69
CA VAL A 195 -4.08 20.06 -5.91
C VAL A 195 -4.26 21.57 -5.77
N GLN A 196 -5.41 22.03 -5.26
CA GLN A 196 -5.66 23.46 -5.02
C GLN A 196 -4.66 24.04 -4.01
N GLN A 197 -4.35 23.29 -2.95
CA GLN A 197 -3.38 23.67 -1.94
C GLN A 197 -1.95 23.70 -2.50
N ALA A 198 -1.57 22.74 -3.33
CA ALA A 198 -0.28 22.71 -4.02
C ALA A 198 -0.07 23.96 -4.88
N PHE A 199 -1.07 24.37 -5.67
CA PHE A 199 -0.97 25.59 -6.48
C PHE A 199 -0.95 26.86 -5.65
N ARG A 200 -1.67 26.90 -4.52
CA ARG A 200 -1.58 28.03 -3.57
C ARG A 200 -0.14 28.19 -3.07
N TYR A 201 0.58 27.09 -2.83
CA TYR A 201 1.98 27.14 -2.43
C TYR A 201 2.91 27.60 -3.56
N VAL A 202 2.66 27.23 -4.82
CA VAL A 202 3.55 27.57 -5.95
C VAL A 202 3.33 28.99 -6.48
N ILE A 203 2.08 29.43 -6.65
CA ILE A 203 1.73 30.68 -7.33
C ILE A 203 1.41 31.80 -6.32
N GLY A 204 1.11 31.46 -5.07
CA GLY A 204 0.78 32.45 -4.02
C GLY A 204 -0.58 33.13 -4.19
N SER A 205 -1.34 32.79 -5.23
CA SER A 205 -2.72 33.23 -5.42
C SER A 205 -3.70 32.14 -5.00
N GLU A 206 -4.91 32.53 -4.60
CA GLU A 206 -6.03 31.60 -4.59
C GLU A 206 -6.24 31.15 -6.03
N ALA A 207 -5.94 29.88 -6.30
CA ALA A 207 -6.28 29.27 -7.57
C ALA A 207 -7.79 29.41 -7.78
N GLY A 208 -8.21 30.42 -8.54
CA GLY A 208 -9.52 30.40 -9.15
C GLY A 208 -9.63 29.07 -9.88
N ARG A 209 -10.66 28.28 -9.58
CA ARG A 209 -10.90 26.93 -10.11
C ARG A 209 -10.30 26.79 -11.50
N PHE A 210 -9.19 26.06 -11.62
CA PHE A 210 -8.57 25.84 -12.91
C PHE A 210 -9.61 25.19 -13.82
N GLY A 211 -9.79 25.72 -15.03
CA GLY A 211 -10.52 24.98 -16.04
C GLY A 211 -9.80 23.65 -16.30
N ASP A 212 -10.54 22.57 -16.50
CA ASP A 212 -9.97 21.21 -16.66
C ASP A 212 -8.90 21.10 -17.78
N ASP A 213 -8.87 22.07 -18.71
CA ASP A 213 -7.92 22.14 -19.83
C ASP A 213 -6.65 22.99 -19.55
N ALA A 214 -6.62 23.68 -18.41
CA ALA A 214 -5.48 24.52 -18.02
C ALA A 214 -4.19 23.69 -17.99
N GLU A 215 -3.07 24.31 -18.36
CA GLU A 215 -1.77 23.64 -18.38
C GLU A 215 -1.40 23.14 -16.97
N GLU A 216 -1.79 23.91 -15.96
CA GLU A 216 -1.73 23.63 -14.54
C GLU A 216 -2.47 22.34 -14.18
N ALA A 217 -3.74 22.21 -14.58
CA ALA A 217 -4.54 21.01 -14.31
C ALA A 217 -3.96 19.76 -14.99
N ARG A 218 -3.44 19.92 -16.22
CA ARG A 218 -2.74 18.82 -16.93
C ARG A 218 -1.43 18.42 -16.25
N ALA A 219 -0.63 19.38 -15.78
CA ALA A 219 0.61 19.08 -15.07
C ALA A 219 0.33 18.43 -13.70
N ALA A 220 -0.62 18.96 -12.94
CA ALA A 220 -1.00 18.41 -11.65
C ALA A 220 -1.59 17.01 -11.79
N SER A 221 -2.43 16.75 -12.79
CA SER A 221 -2.99 15.40 -12.99
C SER A 221 -1.94 14.35 -13.38
N GLN A 222 -0.84 14.76 -14.01
CA GLN A 222 0.29 13.88 -14.30
C GLN A 222 1.16 13.63 -13.07
N LEU A 223 1.38 14.65 -12.24
CA LEU A 223 2.34 14.60 -11.11
C LEU A 223 1.70 14.16 -9.79
N TYR A 224 0.39 14.35 -9.60
CA TYR A 224 -0.31 14.02 -8.35
C TYR A 224 -0.14 12.56 -7.93
N PRO A 225 -0.36 11.55 -8.80
CA PRO A 225 -0.15 10.15 -8.39
C PRO A 225 1.29 9.88 -7.93
N HIS A 226 2.27 10.53 -8.56
CA HIS A 226 3.67 10.39 -8.18
C HIS A 226 3.98 11.05 -6.84
N ALA A 227 3.45 12.24 -6.58
CA ALA A 227 3.60 12.93 -5.30
C ALA A 227 3.00 12.12 -4.13
N LEU A 228 1.81 11.55 -4.35
CA LEU A 228 1.12 10.72 -3.38
C LEU A 228 1.89 9.42 -3.10
N ASP A 229 2.28 8.69 -4.16
CA ASP A 229 3.09 7.48 -4.04
C ASP A 229 4.44 7.76 -3.33
N GLN A 230 5.08 8.90 -3.62
CA GLN A 230 6.33 9.29 -2.94
C GLN A 230 6.11 9.48 -1.43
N CYS A 231 5.11 10.27 -1.03
CA CYS A 231 4.82 10.52 0.38
C CYS A 231 4.49 9.24 1.15
N LEU A 232 3.71 8.35 0.54
CA LEU A 232 3.31 7.09 1.14
C LEU A 232 4.46 6.07 1.21
N ALA A 233 5.38 6.07 0.24
CA ALA A 233 6.52 5.15 0.21
C ALA A 233 7.61 5.49 1.23
N GLU A 234 7.78 6.76 1.60
CA GLU A 234 8.86 7.20 2.50
C GLU A 234 8.75 6.65 3.93
N GLU A 235 7.54 6.40 4.42
CA GLU A 235 7.27 6.14 5.83
C GLU A 235 6.21 5.02 6.02
N ASP A 236 6.28 4.28 7.14
CA ASP A 236 5.28 3.25 7.47
C ASP A 236 4.06 3.90 8.13
N TRP A 237 3.14 4.37 7.29
CA TRP A 237 1.91 5.05 7.73
C TRP A 237 0.85 4.04 8.18
N PRO A 238 0.36 4.10 9.44
CA PRO A 238 -0.63 3.15 9.95
C PRO A 238 -1.93 3.11 9.13
N PHE A 239 -2.48 4.27 8.79
CA PHE A 239 -3.73 4.37 8.01
C PHE A 239 -3.61 3.77 6.60
N ALA A 240 -2.40 3.73 6.05
CA ALA A 240 -2.11 3.15 4.73
C ALA A 240 -1.58 1.72 4.82
N SER A 241 -1.40 1.16 6.02
CA SER A 241 -0.88 -0.20 6.19
C SER A 241 -1.99 -1.23 5.93
N ALA A 242 -1.77 -2.09 4.94
CA ALA A 242 -2.64 -3.22 4.62
C ALA A 242 -1.89 -4.54 4.77
N THR A 243 -2.64 -5.63 4.96
CA THR A 243 -2.11 -6.99 5.05
C THR A 243 -2.84 -7.89 4.07
N SER A 244 -2.10 -8.74 3.35
CA SER A 244 -2.67 -9.75 2.45
C SER A 244 -1.89 -11.05 2.59
N GLU A 245 -2.61 -12.17 2.65
CA GLU A 245 -2.02 -13.49 2.47
C GLU A 245 -1.79 -13.70 0.97
N LEU A 246 -0.55 -14.03 0.60
CA LEU A 246 -0.16 -14.26 -0.79
C LEU A 246 0.08 -15.75 -1.01
N ALA A 247 -0.58 -16.29 -2.04
CA ALA A 247 -0.30 -17.62 -2.57
C ALA A 247 0.88 -17.57 -3.55
N GLU A 248 1.65 -18.65 -3.62
CA GLU A 248 2.72 -18.79 -4.60
C GLU A 248 2.15 -18.79 -6.02
N ASP A 249 2.77 -18.01 -6.90
CA ASP A 249 2.46 -18.02 -8.33
C ASP A 249 3.18 -19.20 -9.01
N ALA A 250 2.41 -20.02 -9.72
CA ALA A 250 2.91 -21.23 -10.36
C ALA A 250 3.79 -20.95 -11.60
N ASP A 251 3.69 -19.77 -12.23
CA ASP A 251 4.45 -19.44 -13.43
C ASP A 251 4.83 -17.95 -13.52
N PRO A 252 5.73 -17.47 -12.64
CA PRO A 252 6.12 -16.06 -12.61
C PRO A 252 6.97 -15.64 -13.81
N ALA A 253 7.60 -16.59 -14.50
CA ALA A 253 8.46 -16.34 -15.66
C ALA A 253 7.65 -15.91 -16.89
N ALA A 254 6.37 -16.32 -16.99
CA ALA A 254 5.48 -15.93 -18.08
C ALA A 254 5.08 -14.44 -18.03
N THR A 255 5.07 -13.83 -16.84
CA THR A 255 4.50 -12.48 -16.62
C THR A 255 5.55 -11.37 -16.57
N VAL A 256 6.82 -11.66 -16.23
CA VAL A 256 7.85 -10.62 -16.02
C VAL A 256 8.98 -10.71 -17.03
N THR A 257 9.14 -9.66 -17.83
CA THR A 257 10.31 -9.52 -18.70
C THR A 257 11.57 -9.27 -17.84
N GLY A 258 12.59 -10.12 -17.98
CA GLY A 258 13.83 -10.02 -17.20
C GLY A 258 13.82 -10.81 -15.89
N TRP A 259 12.91 -11.78 -15.74
CA TRP A 259 12.97 -12.77 -14.67
C TRP A 259 14.36 -13.41 -14.60
N ARG A 260 15.05 -13.23 -13.48
CA ARG A 260 16.39 -13.76 -13.28
C ARG A 260 16.32 -14.94 -12.35
N ASP A 261 16.76 -16.13 -12.76
CA ASP A 261 16.81 -17.26 -11.83
C ASP A 261 17.74 -16.93 -10.65
N ASP A 262 17.14 -16.77 -9.47
CA ASP A 262 17.83 -16.60 -8.20
C ASP A 262 17.55 -17.83 -7.33
N PRO A 263 18.50 -18.77 -7.25
CA PRO A 263 18.32 -19.99 -6.46
C PRO A 263 18.09 -19.72 -4.97
N SER A 264 18.45 -18.54 -4.47
CA SER A 264 18.26 -18.18 -3.06
C SER A 264 16.83 -17.71 -2.73
N LEU A 265 16.02 -17.38 -3.75
CA LEU A 265 14.64 -16.94 -3.62
C LEU A 265 13.77 -17.61 -4.71
N PRO A 266 13.61 -18.94 -4.68
CA PRO A 266 13.00 -19.68 -5.78
C PRO A 266 11.50 -19.44 -5.93
N HIS A 267 10.81 -19.00 -4.88
CA HIS A 267 9.35 -18.86 -4.84
C HIS A 267 8.91 -17.44 -5.18
N ALA A 268 7.80 -17.30 -5.88
CA ALA A 268 7.29 -16.01 -6.36
C ALA A 268 5.84 -15.80 -5.94
N TYR A 269 5.48 -14.56 -5.62
CA TYR A 269 4.17 -14.18 -5.10
C TYR A 269 3.71 -12.91 -5.79
N ALA A 270 2.55 -12.93 -6.43
CA ALA A 270 1.98 -11.74 -7.05
C ALA A 270 1.59 -10.72 -5.97
N LEU A 271 2.02 -9.46 -6.14
CA LEU A 271 1.60 -8.37 -5.28
C LEU A 271 0.15 -7.96 -5.60
N PRO A 272 -0.63 -7.55 -4.59
CA PRO A 272 -1.89 -6.87 -4.82
C PRO A 272 -1.70 -5.63 -5.72
N ASP A 273 -2.68 -5.32 -6.58
CA ASP A 273 -2.62 -4.18 -7.51
C ASP A 273 -2.47 -2.82 -6.80
N ASP A 274 -2.96 -2.74 -5.57
CA ASP A 274 -2.85 -1.58 -4.70
C ASP A 274 -1.60 -1.62 -3.79
N ALA A 275 -0.71 -2.59 -3.93
CA ALA A 275 0.51 -2.66 -3.13
C ALA A 275 1.58 -1.69 -3.63
N LEU A 276 1.72 -0.56 -2.92
CA LEU A 276 2.74 0.45 -3.24
C LEU A 276 4.13 0.01 -2.80
N THR A 277 4.31 -0.27 -1.50
CA THR A 277 5.61 -0.63 -0.90
C THR A 277 5.47 -1.79 0.08
N PRO A 278 6.07 -2.97 -0.20
CA PRO A 278 6.21 -4.05 0.77
C PRO A 278 6.96 -3.59 2.02
N ARG A 279 6.40 -3.83 3.21
CA ARG A 279 6.99 -3.42 4.50
C ARG A 279 7.50 -4.60 5.30
N ALA A 280 6.76 -5.69 5.36
CA ALA A 280 7.16 -6.90 6.07
C ALA A 280 6.53 -8.15 5.45
N VAL A 281 7.26 -9.26 5.50
CA VAL A 281 6.76 -10.58 5.10
C VAL A 281 6.76 -11.49 6.32
N ARG A 282 5.70 -12.28 6.48
CA ARG A 282 5.61 -13.36 7.48
C ARG A 282 5.63 -14.72 6.80
N PRO A 283 6.17 -15.75 7.47
CA PRO A 283 6.70 -15.74 8.84
C PRO A 283 8.02 -14.95 8.97
N ARG A 284 8.33 -14.46 10.18
CA ARG A 284 9.59 -13.72 10.43
C ARG A 284 10.79 -14.59 10.07
N GLY A 285 11.78 -14.01 9.41
CA GLY A 285 12.99 -14.69 8.98
C GLY A 285 12.99 -15.13 7.51
N THR A 286 11.83 -15.12 6.84
CA THR A 286 11.74 -15.29 5.38
C THR A 286 12.60 -14.25 4.67
N ARG A 287 13.57 -14.71 3.86
CA ARG A 287 14.34 -13.83 2.99
C ARG A 287 13.46 -13.48 1.80
N TRP A 288 13.39 -12.20 1.44
CA TRP A 288 12.57 -11.77 0.32
C TRP A 288 13.16 -10.57 -0.42
N ARG A 289 12.76 -10.42 -1.69
CA ARG A 289 13.09 -9.29 -2.56
C ARG A 289 11.90 -8.95 -3.44
N ARG A 290 11.64 -7.66 -3.67
CA ARG A 290 10.63 -7.23 -4.66
C ARG A 290 11.24 -7.24 -6.07
N GLU A 291 10.52 -7.83 -7.02
CA GLU A 291 10.85 -7.81 -8.45
C GLU A 291 9.61 -7.39 -9.25
N GLY A 292 9.51 -6.09 -9.56
CA GLY A 292 8.36 -5.53 -10.27
C GLY A 292 7.04 -5.74 -9.49
N PRO A 293 6.03 -6.40 -10.08
CA PRO A 293 4.76 -6.72 -9.42
C PRO A 293 4.81 -8.01 -8.59
N PHE A 294 6.00 -8.59 -8.36
CA PHE A 294 6.14 -9.81 -7.56
C PHE A 294 7.03 -9.59 -6.33
N ILE A 295 6.83 -10.43 -5.32
CA ILE A 295 7.79 -10.69 -4.25
C ILE A 295 8.37 -12.07 -4.48
N ARG A 296 9.70 -12.18 -4.37
CA ARG A 296 10.39 -13.46 -4.30
C ARG A 296 10.76 -13.79 -2.87
N ALA A 297 10.60 -15.04 -2.48
CA ALA A 297 10.93 -15.53 -1.15
C ALA A 297 11.69 -16.86 -1.18
N ASP A 298 12.36 -17.18 -0.08
CA ASP A 298 13.07 -18.44 0.15
C ASP A 298 12.19 -19.60 0.65
N ARG A 299 10.87 -19.37 0.74
CA ARG A 299 9.91 -20.30 1.32
C ARG A 299 8.79 -20.58 0.33
N ALA A 300 8.32 -21.83 0.26
CA ALA A 300 7.27 -22.30 -0.67
C ALA A 300 5.84 -22.20 -0.13
N SER A 301 5.66 -21.77 1.12
CA SER A 301 4.32 -21.70 1.74
C SER A 301 3.66 -20.36 1.46
N ALA A 302 2.35 -20.24 1.70
CA ALA A 302 1.71 -18.94 1.77
C ALA A 302 2.47 -17.99 2.73
N ILE A 303 2.53 -16.71 2.37
CA ILE A 303 3.20 -15.67 3.14
C ILE A 303 2.21 -14.55 3.45
N ASP A 304 2.26 -13.98 4.65
CA ASP A 304 1.50 -12.74 4.92
C ASP A 304 2.38 -11.54 4.58
N LEU A 305 1.93 -10.74 3.62
CA LEU A 305 2.56 -9.49 3.27
C LEU A 305 1.86 -8.35 4.00
N ARG A 306 2.65 -7.56 4.76
CA ARG A 306 2.28 -6.20 5.15
C ARG A 306 2.87 -5.21 4.16
N PHE A 307 2.04 -4.33 3.63
CA PHE A 307 2.44 -3.36 2.62
C PHE A 307 1.74 -2.01 2.83
N THR A 308 2.30 -0.95 2.26
CA THR A 308 1.63 0.32 2.14
C THR A 308 0.67 0.26 0.94
N ARG A 309 -0.62 0.44 1.18
CA ARG A 309 -1.68 0.54 0.19
C ARG A 309 -1.56 1.84 -0.61
N ARG A 310 -1.76 1.75 -1.92
CA ARG A 310 -1.84 2.89 -2.84
C ARG A 310 -3.22 3.53 -2.73
N PHE A 311 -3.23 4.85 -2.61
CA PHE A 311 -4.45 5.66 -2.64
C PHE A 311 -4.61 6.29 -4.01
N THR A 312 -5.85 6.50 -4.43
CA THR A 312 -6.19 7.23 -5.64
C THR A 312 -6.77 8.60 -5.29
N ALA A 313 -7.00 9.47 -6.28
CA ALA A 313 -7.66 10.75 -6.06
C ALA A 313 -9.10 10.58 -5.51
N ALA A 314 -9.74 9.43 -5.69
CA ALA A 314 -11.06 9.14 -5.12
C ALA A 314 -11.00 8.89 -3.60
N ASP A 315 -9.83 8.53 -3.07
CA ASP A 315 -9.61 8.16 -1.68
C ASP A 315 -9.03 9.35 -0.87
N GLU A 316 -9.02 10.57 -1.44
CA GLU A 316 -8.43 11.76 -0.82
C GLU A 316 -9.07 12.11 0.55
N ASP A 317 -10.36 11.80 0.72
CA ASP A 317 -11.06 12.01 1.99
C ASP A 317 -10.66 11.01 3.08
N GLU A 318 -10.05 9.88 2.72
CA GLU A 318 -9.50 8.90 3.66
C GLU A 318 -8.12 9.34 4.19
N LEU A 319 -7.45 10.28 3.52
CA LEU A 319 -6.12 10.75 3.93
C LEU A 319 -6.22 11.69 5.14
N PRO A 320 -5.43 11.45 6.21
CA PRO A 320 -5.33 12.38 7.33
C PRO A 320 -4.93 13.79 6.87
N ALA A 321 -5.44 14.83 7.54
CA ALA A 321 -5.20 16.21 7.15
C ALA A 321 -3.69 16.57 7.07
N ALA A 322 -2.89 16.06 7.99
CA ALA A 322 -1.43 16.26 7.98
C ALA A 322 -0.75 15.62 6.75
N ILE A 323 -1.26 14.47 6.30
CA ILE A 323 -0.77 13.80 5.09
C ILE A 323 -1.20 14.54 3.84
N ARG A 324 -2.44 15.05 3.79
CA ARG A 324 -2.89 15.87 2.66
C ARG A 324 -2.01 17.10 2.45
N ASP A 325 -1.64 17.80 3.53
CA ASP A 325 -0.72 18.93 3.45
C ASP A 325 0.69 18.51 2.99
N TYR A 326 1.18 17.37 3.51
CA TYR A 326 2.46 16.80 3.07
C TYR A 326 2.47 16.48 1.57
N VAL A 327 1.42 15.81 1.06
CA VAL A 327 1.27 15.50 -0.36
C VAL A 327 1.14 16.77 -1.19
N ALA A 328 0.41 17.78 -0.70
CA ALA A 328 0.25 19.06 -1.39
C ALA A 328 1.60 19.79 -1.55
N LEU A 329 2.45 19.79 -0.53
CA LEU A 329 3.79 20.38 -0.60
C LEU A 329 4.74 19.58 -1.50
N THR A 330 4.66 18.25 -1.48
CA THR A 330 5.42 17.40 -2.42
C THR A 330 5.00 17.68 -3.86
N LEU A 331 3.70 17.77 -4.12
CA LEU A 331 3.18 18.13 -5.45
C LEU A 331 3.60 19.56 -5.85
N ALA A 332 3.55 20.51 -4.92
CA ALA A 332 4.02 21.88 -5.14
C ALA A 332 5.50 21.91 -5.54
N MET A 333 6.35 21.14 -4.86
CA MET A 333 7.77 20.99 -5.21
C MET A 333 7.99 20.41 -6.61
N LEU A 334 7.18 19.42 -7.03
CA LEU A 334 7.25 18.85 -8.37
C LEU A 334 6.75 19.82 -9.46
N LEU A 335 5.79 20.69 -9.12
CA LEU A 335 5.24 21.70 -10.02
C LEU A 335 6.14 22.95 -10.11
N ALA A 336 6.92 23.25 -9.07
CA ALA A 336 7.71 24.47 -8.97
C ALA A 336 8.65 24.73 -10.15
N PRO A 337 9.38 23.75 -10.73
CA PRO A 337 10.25 23.99 -11.89
C PRO A 337 9.51 24.54 -13.12
N ARG A 338 8.20 24.31 -13.22
CA ARG A 338 7.37 24.76 -14.34
C ARG A 338 6.61 26.05 -14.05
N PHE A 339 6.13 26.22 -12.82
CA PHE A 339 5.18 27.29 -12.48
C PHE A 339 5.67 28.28 -11.41
N ALA A 340 6.76 28.00 -10.70
CA ALA A 340 7.26 28.92 -9.69
C ALA A 340 7.95 30.12 -10.37
N ALA A 341 7.65 31.32 -9.88
CA ALA A 341 8.22 32.56 -10.41
C ALA A 341 9.70 32.77 -10.05
N SER A 342 10.20 32.11 -9.00
CA SER A 342 11.58 32.31 -8.52
C SER A 342 12.17 31.08 -7.81
N ALA A 343 13.51 31.02 -7.75
CA ALA A 343 14.25 30.01 -6.99
C ALA A 343 14.02 30.12 -5.48
N GLU A 344 13.70 31.32 -4.97
CA GLU A 344 13.38 31.54 -3.56
C GLU A 344 12.10 30.79 -3.15
N VAL A 345 11.10 30.73 -4.04
CA VAL A 345 9.88 29.93 -3.80
C VAL A 345 10.22 28.45 -3.67
N ALA A 346 11.10 27.92 -4.54
CA ALA A 346 11.52 26.51 -4.45
C ALA A 346 12.26 26.20 -3.13
N GLN A 347 13.11 27.11 -2.65
CA GLN A 347 13.78 26.94 -1.36
C GLN A 347 12.80 26.98 -0.18
N LEU A 348 11.84 27.90 -0.20
CA LEU A 348 10.80 28.00 0.82
C LEU A 348 9.90 26.75 0.84
N LEU A 349 9.55 26.21 -0.34
CA LEU A 349 8.78 24.98 -0.46
C LEU A 349 9.53 23.78 0.13
N ALA A 350 10.85 23.69 -0.07
CA ALA A 350 11.66 22.61 0.50
C ALA A 350 11.71 22.65 2.04
N GLU A 351 11.80 23.85 2.63
CA GLU A 351 11.74 24.04 4.09
C GLU A 351 10.37 23.61 4.64
N LYS A 352 9.29 24.12 4.03
CA LYS A 352 7.91 23.75 4.42
C LYS A 352 7.62 22.26 4.24
N LEU A 353 8.15 21.64 3.20
CA LEU A 353 8.02 20.20 2.98
C LEU A 353 8.62 19.39 4.13
N ALA A 354 9.81 19.79 4.62
CA ALA A 354 10.45 19.14 5.75
C ALA A 354 9.63 19.29 7.05
N GLU A 355 9.06 20.48 7.29
CA GLU A 355 8.17 20.74 8.42
C GLU A 355 6.89 19.91 8.36
N ALA A 356 6.22 19.88 7.20
CA ALA A 356 4.99 19.12 6.99
C ALA A 356 5.22 17.62 7.15
N ARG A 357 6.36 17.10 6.65
CA ARG A 357 6.77 15.70 6.88
C ARG A 357 6.91 15.41 8.37
N ALA A 358 7.67 16.23 9.10
CA ALA A 358 7.90 16.03 10.53
C ALA A 358 6.57 16.08 11.32
N TYR A 359 5.68 17.00 10.95
CA TYR A 359 4.35 17.12 11.55
C TYR A 359 3.46 15.91 11.27
N ALA A 360 3.45 15.41 10.02
CA ALA A 360 2.72 14.20 9.66
C ALA A 360 3.23 12.97 10.43
N ILE A 361 4.56 12.78 10.52
CA ILE A 361 5.16 11.69 11.31
C ILE A 361 4.74 11.79 12.78
N LYS A 362 4.83 12.99 13.38
CA LYS A 362 4.46 13.21 14.78
C LYS A 362 3.00 12.90 15.06
N THR A 363 2.11 13.27 14.13
CA THR A 363 0.65 13.09 14.30
C THR A 363 0.24 11.62 14.16
N GLU A 364 0.93 10.86 13.30
CA GLU A 364 0.65 9.43 13.05
C GLU A 364 1.42 8.48 13.97
N ALA A 365 2.47 8.96 14.66
CA ALA A 365 3.28 8.16 15.58
C ALA A 365 2.46 7.41 16.65
N PRO A 366 1.42 7.99 17.30
CA PRO A 366 0.61 7.28 18.28
C PRO A 366 -0.15 6.07 17.71
N GLN A 367 -0.43 6.06 16.41
CA GLN A 367 -1.11 4.94 15.76
C GLN A 367 -0.13 3.84 15.32
N ARG A 368 1.17 4.15 15.19
CA ARG A 368 2.20 3.16 14.83
C ARG A 368 2.41 2.11 15.93
N SER A 369 2.31 2.50 17.20
CA SER A 369 2.47 1.57 18.33
C SER A 369 1.30 0.59 18.48
N ALA A 370 0.10 0.97 18.05
CA ALA A 370 -1.12 0.17 18.23
C ALA A 370 -1.38 -0.92 17.17
N GLY A 371 -0.51 -1.07 16.16
CA GLY A 371 -0.75 -2.00 15.07
C GLY A 371 -0.58 -3.48 15.50
N PRO A 372 -1.47 -4.41 15.07
CA PRO A 372 -1.38 -5.85 15.39
C PRO A 372 -0.13 -6.55 14.85
N PHE A 373 0.65 -5.86 14.00
CA PHE A 373 1.95 -6.34 13.54
C PHE A 373 3.10 -6.10 14.53
N LEU A 374 2.90 -5.15 15.45
CA LEU A 374 3.79 -4.89 16.58
C LEU A 374 3.16 -5.41 17.89
N SER A 375 1.85 -5.33 18.12
CA SER A 375 1.18 -5.54 19.42
C SER A 375 1.25 -6.94 20.08
N GLU A 376 2.06 -7.88 19.60
CA GLU A 376 2.61 -8.95 20.47
C GLU A 376 3.83 -8.47 21.27
N THR A 377 4.24 -7.20 21.10
CA THR A 377 5.30 -6.55 21.86
C THR A 377 4.75 -6.10 23.20
N LEU A 378 5.20 -6.73 24.29
CA LEU A 378 5.50 -6.25 25.65
C LEU A 378 4.62 -5.20 26.37
N GLU A 379 3.66 -4.54 25.73
CA GLU A 379 2.77 -3.53 26.30
C GLU A 379 1.85 -4.14 27.37
N GLY A 380 1.59 -5.45 27.30
CA GLY A 380 0.94 -6.23 28.36
C GLY A 380 1.88 -6.91 29.36
N SER A 381 3.20 -6.78 29.21
CA SER A 381 4.14 -7.41 30.14
C SER A 381 4.25 -6.60 31.42
N GLU A 382 3.88 -7.22 32.53
CA GLU A 382 3.97 -6.61 33.86
C GLU A 382 5.43 -6.31 34.21
N ILE A 383 6.38 -7.17 33.80
CA ILE A 383 7.82 -6.97 33.96
C ILE A 383 8.29 -5.68 33.27
N ALA A 384 7.85 -5.43 32.04
CA ALA A 384 8.24 -4.23 31.30
C ALA A 384 7.67 -2.95 31.94
N GLN A 385 6.41 -2.99 32.37
CA GLN A 385 5.76 -1.86 33.06
C GLN A 385 6.44 -1.53 34.39
N GLN A 386 6.71 -2.54 35.22
CA GLN A 386 7.42 -2.35 36.50
C GLN A 386 8.87 -1.86 36.28
N ALA A 387 9.56 -2.32 35.22
CA ALA A 387 10.91 -1.88 34.91
C ALA A 387 10.97 -0.38 34.60
N TRP A 388 10.04 0.14 33.79
CA TRP A 388 9.96 1.57 33.50
C TRP A 388 9.57 2.40 34.70
N ALA A 389 8.66 1.91 35.56
CA ALA A 389 8.33 2.58 36.82
C ALA A 389 9.57 2.77 37.72
N HIS A 390 10.53 1.84 37.70
CA HIS A 390 11.80 1.99 38.40
C HIS A 390 12.76 3.00 37.78
N ILE A 391 12.74 3.17 36.45
CA ILE A 391 13.57 4.12 35.73
C ILE A 391 13.03 5.55 35.90
N GLU A 392 11.71 5.73 35.76
CA GLU A 392 11.04 7.04 35.83
C GLU A 392 10.99 7.61 37.26
N ALA A 393 11.08 6.75 38.28
CA ALA A 393 11.24 7.19 39.66
C ALA A 393 12.63 7.81 39.96
N GLY A 394 13.59 7.74 39.04
CA GLY A 394 14.88 8.42 39.15
C GLY A 394 14.79 9.90 38.79
N GLU A 395 15.41 10.77 39.59
CA GLU A 395 15.41 12.24 39.39
C GLU A 395 16.00 12.71 38.04
N ASP A 396 16.75 11.85 37.35
CA ASP A 396 17.49 12.17 36.12
C ASP A 396 16.87 11.58 34.83
N ALA A 397 15.60 11.15 34.87
CA ALA A 397 14.96 10.55 33.69
C ALA A 397 14.87 11.54 32.51
N ARG A 398 15.46 11.18 31.37
CA ARG A 398 15.38 11.99 30.15
C ARG A 398 13.99 11.85 29.51
N PRO A 399 13.40 12.95 29.00
CA PRO A 399 12.24 12.87 28.13
C PRO A 399 12.68 12.35 26.75
N ASP A 400 12.61 11.04 26.54
CA ASP A 400 12.97 10.37 25.28
C ASP A 400 11.74 9.88 24.51
N ASP A 401 11.92 9.72 23.20
CA ASP A 401 10.97 9.19 22.21
C ASP A 401 10.48 7.77 22.58
N ASP A 402 9.15 7.60 22.68
CA ASP A 402 8.49 6.33 23.02
C ASP A 402 8.93 5.18 22.09
N GLY A 403 9.31 5.46 20.84
CA GLY A 403 9.80 4.47 19.90
C GLY A 403 11.20 3.92 20.25
N GLU A 404 12.06 4.71 20.88
CA GLU A 404 13.36 4.24 21.36
C GLU A 404 13.21 3.37 22.61
N LYS A 405 12.35 3.77 23.56
CA LYS A 405 12.02 3.00 24.75
C LYS A 405 11.51 1.60 24.39
N ALA A 406 10.55 1.50 23.46
CA ALA A 406 9.99 0.22 23.04
C ALA A 406 11.04 -0.72 22.42
N ARG A 407 11.90 -0.21 21.52
CA ARG A 407 12.94 -1.01 20.85
C ARG A 407 14.04 -1.46 21.81
N ALA A 408 14.45 -0.61 22.74
CA ALA A 408 15.43 -0.97 23.76
C ALA A 408 14.86 -2.02 24.73
N THR A 409 13.60 -1.85 25.12
CA THR A 409 12.89 -2.78 26.01
C THR A 409 12.77 -4.16 25.36
N ASP A 410 12.30 -4.27 24.11
CA ASP A 410 12.18 -5.57 23.41
C ASP A 410 13.51 -6.33 23.34
N ARG A 411 14.59 -5.62 23.00
CA ARG A 411 15.92 -6.21 22.91
C ARG A 411 16.44 -6.74 24.25
N LEU A 412 16.22 -6.00 25.33
CA LEU A 412 16.79 -6.32 26.65
C LEU A 412 15.89 -7.22 27.49
N TYR A 413 14.57 -7.17 27.28
CA TYR A 413 13.57 -7.97 27.99
C TYR A 413 13.94 -9.46 27.99
N ARG A 414 14.12 -10.04 26.79
CA ARG A 414 14.42 -11.47 26.64
C ARG A 414 15.73 -11.85 27.33
N ARG A 415 16.73 -10.97 27.25
CA ARG A 415 18.03 -11.18 27.89
C ARG A 415 17.90 -11.18 29.41
N ALA A 416 17.21 -10.19 29.97
CA ALA A 416 17.01 -10.04 31.41
C ALA A 416 16.23 -11.23 31.99
N VAL A 417 15.11 -11.59 31.37
CA VAL A 417 14.28 -12.72 31.80
C VAL A 417 15.05 -14.04 31.71
N ARG A 418 15.77 -14.28 30.61
CA ARG A 418 16.60 -15.48 30.46
C ARG A 418 17.72 -15.55 31.50
N ALA A 419 18.35 -14.43 31.81
CA ALA A 419 19.36 -14.36 32.86
C ALA A 419 18.77 -14.66 34.25
N CYS A 420 17.56 -14.16 34.53
CA CYS A 420 16.85 -14.42 35.78
C CYS A 420 16.49 -15.91 35.94
N LEU A 421 15.88 -16.51 34.92
CA LEU A 421 15.56 -17.94 34.91
C LEU A 421 16.81 -18.82 34.99
N GLY A 422 17.92 -18.42 34.36
CA GLY A 422 19.18 -19.17 34.44
C GLY A 422 19.93 -19.06 35.77
N ALA A 423 19.62 -18.07 36.61
CA ALA A 423 20.42 -17.73 37.79
C ALA A 423 20.06 -18.54 39.07
N ALA A 424 19.05 -19.41 39.02
CA ALA A 424 18.73 -20.39 40.05
C ALA A 424 17.90 -21.57 39.48
N ASP A 425 17.69 -22.60 40.29
CA ASP A 425 16.75 -23.69 39.99
C ASP A 425 15.36 -23.31 40.52
N TRP A 426 14.56 -22.72 39.66
CA TRP A 426 13.22 -22.23 39.97
C TRP A 426 12.21 -23.36 39.85
N SER A 427 11.57 -23.74 40.95
CA SER A 427 10.61 -24.86 40.96
C SER A 427 9.45 -24.63 39.98
N PHE A 428 8.92 -23.41 39.89
CA PHE A 428 7.82 -23.07 39.00
C PHE A 428 8.19 -23.14 37.50
N ALA A 429 9.47 -22.98 37.15
CA ALA A 429 9.95 -23.00 35.77
C ALA A 429 10.67 -24.30 35.39
N SER A 430 10.89 -25.18 36.37
CA SER A 430 11.54 -26.47 36.18
C SER A 430 10.55 -27.50 35.64
N LYS A 431 10.97 -28.20 34.57
CA LYS A 431 10.20 -29.28 33.93
C LYS A 431 11.04 -30.55 33.95
N LEU A 432 10.38 -31.68 34.15
CA LEU A 432 10.94 -33.01 34.01
C LEU A 432 10.45 -33.61 32.69
N ARG A 433 11.36 -34.14 31.87
CA ARG A 433 11.01 -34.82 30.62
C ARG A 433 11.89 -36.04 30.41
N SER A 434 11.26 -37.14 30.01
CA SER A 434 11.98 -38.30 29.49
C SER A 434 12.42 -37.99 28.06
N LEU A 435 13.71 -38.13 27.78
CA LEU A 435 14.29 -38.01 26.45
C LEU A 435 14.45 -39.40 25.85
N THR A 436 14.26 -39.46 24.53
CA THR A 436 14.53 -40.64 23.72
C THR A 436 15.85 -40.43 22.99
N GLU A 437 16.68 -41.46 22.96
CA GLU A 437 17.94 -41.45 22.22
C GLU A 437 17.69 -41.20 20.73
N ILE A 438 18.55 -40.41 20.11
CA ILE A 438 18.57 -40.16 18.67
C ILE A 438 19.31 -41.32 18.01
N ALA A 439 18.61 -42.08 17.17
CA ALA A 439 19.16 -43.29 16.55
C ALA A 439 20.35 -43.02 15.61
N ASP A 440 20.46 -41.82 15.03
CA ASP A 440 21.57 -41.41 14.16
C ASP A 440 21.89 -39.92 14.40
N PRO A 441 22.78 -39.59 15.36
CA PRO A 441 23.09 -38.21 15.69
C PRO A 441 23.85 -37.49 14.58
N ALA A 442 24.61 -38.21 13.75
CA ALA A 442 25.33 -37.64 12.61
C ALA A 442 24.37 -37.17 11.50
N ALA A 443 23.20 -37.81 11.36
CA ALA A 443 22.15 -37.33 10.48
C ALA A 443 21.44 -36.06 10.99
N ALA A 444 21.40 -35.86 12.31
CA ALA A 444 20.74 -34.72 12.95
C ALA A 444 21.64 -33.47 13.07
N ASP A 445 22.95 -33.65 13.24
CA ASP A 445 23.94 -32.58 13.34
C ASP A 445 25.20 -32.90 12.51
N PRO A 446 25.44 -32.20 11.38
CA PRO A 446 26.61 -32.45 10.54
C PRO A 446 27.95 -32.21 11.24
N ASP A 447 27.96 -31.41 12.31
CA ASP A 447 29.15 -31.13 13.12
C ASP A 447 29.32 -32.14 14.28
N TRP A 448 28.54 -33.22 14.28
CA TRP A 448 28.65 -34.28 15.26
C TRP A 448 30.06 -34.88 15.30
N THR A 449 30.63 -34.92 16.49
CA THR A 449 31.92 -35.56 16.75
C THR A 449 31.65 -36.74 17.66
N ASP A 450 32.03 -37.94 17.21
CA ASP A 450 31.93 -39.14 18.02
C ASP A 450 32.80 -38.96 19.26
N ASP A 451 32.14 -38.91 20.42
CA ASP A 451 32.76 -38.93 21.72
C ASP A 451 32.71 -40.36 22.23
N GLU A 452 33.83 -41.06 22.19
CA GLU A 452 33.92 -42.46 22.60
C GLU A 452 33.47 -42.68 24.07
N ASP A 453 33.57 -41.65 24.91
CA ASP A 453 33.18 -41.70 26.32
C ASP A 453 31.67 -41.42 26.54
N LEU A 454 30.98 -40.83 25.56
CA LEU A 454 29.56 -40.44 25.67
C LEU A 454 28.80 -40.73 24.35
N PRO A 455 28.63 -42.01 23.98
CA PRO A 455 28.16 -42.40 22.65
C PRO A 455 26.67 -42.13 22.41
N HIS A 456 25.88 -41.87 23.45
CA HIS A 456 24.42 -41.74 23.34
C HIS A 456 23.98 -40.28 23.24
N ALA A 457 23.12 -39.98 22.27
CA ALA A 457 22.71 -38.61 21.94
C ALA A 457 21.22 -38.38 22.23
N TYR A 458 20.89 -37.28 22.89
CA TYR A 458 19.50 -36.92 23.20
C TYR A 458 19.20 -35.48 22.80
N ALA A 459 18.06 -35.25 22.16
CA ALA A 459 17.64 -33.90 21.79
C ALA A 459 17.26 -33.10 23.05
N ILE A 460 17.86 -31.92 23.23
CA ILE A 460 17.45 -30.99 24.28
C ILE A 460 16.06 -30.47 23.93
N PRO A 461 15.10 -30.47 24.87
CA PRO A 461 13.78 -29.89 24.64
C PRO A 461 13.90 -28.45 24.18
N ALA A 462 13.20 -28.11 23.10
CA ALA A 462 13.22 -26.77 22.55
C ALA A 462 12.76 -25.75 23.61
N GLY A 463 13.55 -24.69 23.80
CA GLY A 463 13.32 -23.71 24.86
C GLY A 463 13.99 -24.01 26.21
N ALA A 464 14.63 -25.17 26.38
CA ALA A 464 15.40 -25.44 27.59
C ALA A 464 16.61 -24.50 27.72
N LEU A 465 16.65 -23.73 28.81
CA LEU A 465 17.71 -22.77 29.10
C LEU A 465 18.92 -23.47 29.72
N THR A 466 18.67 -24.27 30.75
CA THR A 466 19.70 -24.91 31.55
C THR A 466 19.22 -26.29 31.97
N ILE A 467 20.05 -27.30 31.74
CA ILE A 467 19.85 -28.67 32.27
C ILE A 467 20.39 -28.65 33.69
N ARG A 468 19.56 -29.08 34.65
CA ARG A 468 19.86 -29.03 36.09
C ARG A 468 20.20 -30.40 36.63
N GLU A 469 19.46 -31.40 36.19
CA GLU A 469 19.56 -32.77 36.68
C GLU A 469 19.34 -33.71 35.48
N VAL A 470 20.11 -34.79 35.44
CA VAL A 470 19.95 -35.89 34.49
C VAL A 470 19.85 -37.15 35.33
N ARG A 471 18.79 -37.94 35.11
CA ARG A 471 18.56 -39.21 35.78
C ARG A 471 18.67 -40.37 34.79
N PRO A 472 19.14 -41.56 35.22
CA PRO A 472 19.46 -41.92 36.61
C PRO A 472 20.72 -41.22 37.18
N ASP A 473 20.78 -41.09 38.51
CA ASP A 473 21.93 -40.46 39.16
C ASP A 473 23.19 -41.28 38.91
N GLY A 474 24.27 -40.63 38.46
CA GLY A 474 25.56 -41.26 38.17
C GLY A 474 25.92 -41.37 36.70
N VAL A 475 24.97 -41.10 35.78
CA VAL A 475 25.21 -40.99 34.34
C VAL A 475 26.22 -39.87 34.05
N ALA A 476 27.31 -40.19 33.35
CA ALA A 476 28.20 -39.17 32.82
C ALA A 476 27.50 -38.50 31.64
N TRP A 477 27.43 -37.16 31.65
CA TRP A 477 26.81 -36.43 30.55
C TRP A 477 27.49 -35.09 30.27
N ARG A 478 27.36 -34.60 29.03
CA ARG A 478 27.72 -33.23 28.67
C ARG A 478 26.74 -32.65 27.66
N ARG A 479 26.63 -31.32 27.66
CA ARG A 479 25.87 -30.60 26.63
C ARG A 479 26.74 -30.39 25.39
N ALA A 480 26.27 -30.81 24.23
CA ALA A 480 26.90 -30.60 22.93
C ALA A 480 25.89 -29.91 21.99
N GLY A 481 25.94 -28.57 21.93
CA GLY A 481 25.01 -27.79 21.10
C GLY A 481 23.53 -28.01 21.51
N PRO A 482 22.66 -28.48 20.59
CA PRO A 482 21.27 -28.82 20.88
C PRO A 482 21.09 -30.23 21.44
N HIS A 483 22.17 -30.96 21.72
CA HIS A 483 22.15 -32.33 22.20
C HIS A 483 22.71 -32.47 23.63
N ILE A 484 22.27 -33.52 24.32
CA ILE A 484 22.89 -34.08 25.53
C ILE A 484 23.59 -35.35 25.12
N LEU A 485 24.86 -35.47 25.44
CA LEU A 485 25.63 -36.71 25.29
C LEU A 485 25.66 -37.42 26.63
N ALA A 486 25.47 -38.73 26.63
CA ALA A 486 25.53 -39.56 27.84
C ALA A 486 26.24 -40.91 27.58
N ASP A 487 26.72 -41.54 28.65
CA ASP A 487 27.37 -42.85 28.65
C ASP A 487 26.40 -44.04 28.75
N GLU A 488 25.12 -43.79 29.04
CA GLU A 488 24.08 -44.82 29.10
C GLU A 488 23.06 -44.69 27.95
N PRO A 489 22.62 -45.80 27.32
CA PRO A 489 21.62 -45.81 26.23
C PRO A 489 20.18 -45.65 26.70
N ASP A 490 19.93 -45.76 28.00
CA ASP A 490 18.58 -45.80 28.53
C ASP A 490 17.90 -44.42 28.47
N ALA A 491 16.57 -44.41 28.63
CA ALA A 491 15.81 -43.17 28.60
C ALA A 491 16.24 -42.23 29.73
N LEU A 492 16.83 -41.08 29.37
CA LEU A 492 17.24 -40.07 30.34
C LEU A 492 16.04 -39.24 30.79
N VAL A 493 15.85 -39.07 32.09
CA VAL A 493 14.91 -38.06 32.60
C VAL A 493 15.70 -36.82 32.95
N VAL A 494 15.45 -35.73 32.22
CA VAL A 494 16.14 -34.46 32.44
C VAL A 494 15.23 -33.47 33.14
N ARG A 495 15.76 -32.82 34.18
CA ARG A 495 15.16 -31.61 34.76
C ARG A 495 15.83 -30.39 34.14
N PHE A 496 15.03 -29.48 33.60
CA PHE A 496 15.53 -28.27 32.95
C PHE A 496 14.62 -27.08 33.21
N THR A 497 15.20 -25.89 33.13
CA THR A 497 14.44 -24.62 33.20
C THR A 497 13.98 -24.22 31.81
N MET A 498 12.68 -23.99 31.62
CA MET A 498 12.10 -23.55 30.35
C MET A 498 12.20 -22.04 30.14
N ALA A 499 12.42 -21.61 28.90
CA ALA A 499 12.21 -20.23 28.48
C ALA A 499 10.70 -19.89 28.41
N PRO A 500 10.31 -18.63 28.63
CA PRO A 500 8.92 -18.20 28.45
C PRO A 500 8.43 -18.39 27.00
N VAL A 501 7.13 -18.68 26.86
CA VAL A 501 6.41 -18.60 25.58
C VAL A 501 6.51 -17.17 25.06
N GLY A 502 6.89 -16.97 23.80
CA GLY A 502 7.06 -15.64 23.19
C GLY A 502 8.52 -15.20 22.97
N ALA A 503 9.52 -15.99 23.41
CA ALA A 503 10.93 -15.72 23.12
C ALA A 503 11.34 -15.93 21.63
N GLY A 504 10.39 -16.16 20.72
CA GLY A 504 10.62 -16.35 19.28
C GLY A 504 10.91 -17.79 18.85
N VAL A 505 10.68 -18.76 19.73
CA VAL A 505 10.82 -20.18 19.45
C VAL A 505 9.40 -20.74 19.26
N VAL A 506 9.02 -21.01 18.01
CA VAL A 506 7.77 -21.71 17.69
C VAL A 506 8.05 -23.19 17.92
N THR A 507 7.36 -23.79 18.89
CA THR A 507 7.48 -25.22 19.20
C THR A 507 6.09 -25.82 19.31
N ASP A 508 5.94 -27.06 18.86
CA ASP A 508 4.71 -27.85 19.02
C ASP A 508 4.32 -28.05 20.50
N ASP A 509 5.25 -27.81 21.44
CA ASP A 509 5.05 -27.89 22.90
C ASP A 509 4.69 -26.54 23.57
N ALA A 510 4.25 -25.52 22.80
CA ALA A 510 3.88 -24.20 23.32
C ALA A 510 2.84 -24.22 24.47
N ALA A 511 2.07 -25.31 24.59
CA ALA A 511 1.07 -25.50 25.64
C ALA A 511 1.65 -25.67 27.06
N THR A 512 2.97 -25.82 27.24
CA THR A 512 3.55 -26.23 28.54
C THR A 512 4.48 -25.22 29.21
N ALA A 513 4.90 -24.15 28.52
CA ALA A 513 5.68 -23.09 29.16
C ALA A 513 4.73 -22.15 29.92
N ALA A 514 5.07 -21.89 31.18
CA ALA A 514 4.28 -21.05 32.08
C ALA A 514 4.13 -19.65 31.46
N ALA A 515 2.88 -19.16 31.39
CA ALA A 515 2.63 -17.79 31.00
C ALA A 515 3.22 -16.85 32.06
N GLU A 516 3.53 -15.60 31.71
CA GLU A 516 4.02 -14.60 32.67
C GLU A 516 3.07 -14.46 33.88
N THR A 517 1.77 -14.70 33.67
CA THR A 517 0.73 -14.70 34.71
C THR A 517 0.87 -15.81 35.75
N ASP A 518 1.61 -16.87 35.45
CA ASP A 518 1.82 -18.00 36.35
C ASP A 518 3.09 -17.83 37.20
N TRP A 519 3.86 -16.76 36.97
CA TRP A 519 5.10 -16.53 37.70
C TRP A 519 4.81 -15.90 39.07
N PRO A 520 5.57 -16.28 40.12
CA PRO A 520 5.47 -15.61 41.40
C PRO A 520 5.71 -14.10 41.27
N ALA A 521 4.90 -13.28 41.93
CA ALA A 521 5.01 -11.82 41.87
C ALA A 521 6.42 -11.32 42.27
N GLU A 522 7.08 -12.00 43.22
CA GLU A 522 8.45 -11.70 43.63
C GLU A 522 9.47 -11.96 42.51
N PHE A 523 9.23 -12.98 41.66
CA PHE A 523 10.07 -13.24 40.50
C PHE A 523 9.85 -12.17 39.42
N ILE A 524 8.60 -11.79 39.14
CA ILE A 524 8.24 -10.69 38.22
C ILE A 524 8.96 -9.40 38.66
N ALA A 525 8.88 -9.05 39.95
CA ALA A 525 9.54 -7.87 40.49
C ALA A 525 11.07 -7.92 40.35
N TRP A 526 11.69 -9.10 40.56
CA TRP A 526 13.12 -9.27 40.35
C TRP A 526 13.52 -9.15 38.88
N ALA A 527 12.78 -9.77 37.97
CA ALA A 527 13.01 -9.67 36.53
C ALA A 527 12.84 -8.23 36.02
N ALA A 528 11.85 -7.50 36.55
CA ALA A 528 11.64 -6.08 36.26
C ALA A 528 12.83 -5.23 36.72
N LEU A 529 13.37 -5.46 37.92
CA LEU A 529 14.57 -4.78 38.41
C LEU A 529 15.82 -5.11 37.59
N ALA A 530 15.97 -6.35 37.13
CA ALA A 530 17.06 -6.76 36.25
C ALA A 530 16.97 -6.07 34.88
N LEU A 531 15.76 -5.98 34.31
CA LEU A 531 15.51 -5.25 33.06
C LEU A 531 15.76 -3.74 33.24
N ALA A 532 15.26 -3.16 34.32
CA ALA A 532 15.47 -1.74 34.64
C ALA A 532 16.97 -1.43 34.80
N ARG A 533 17.73 -2.29 35.46
CA ARG A 533 19.20 -2.18 35.58
C ARG A 533 19.88 -2.14 34.22
N ASP A 534 19.46 -2.99 33.28
CA ASP A 534 20.07 -3.08 31.95
C ASP A 534 19.68 -1.88 31.05
N LEU A 535 18.50 -1.31 31.27
CA LEU A 535 18.02 -0.10 30.57
C LEU A 535 18.62 1.20 31.15
N ALA A 536 18.86 1.25 32.46
CA ALA A 536 19.24 2.48 33.18
C ALA A 536 20.46 3.22 32.61
N PRO A 537 21.58 2.57 32.20
CA PRO A 537 22.73 3.29 31.64
C PRO A 537 22.39 4.17 30.44
N ARG A 538 21.37 3.78 29.66
CA ARG A 538 20.91 4.52 28.49
C ARG A 538 19.94 5.66 28.84
N PHE A 539 18.99 5.40 29.75
CA PHE A 539 17.84 6.29 29.96
C PHE A 539 17.88 7.12 31.26
N ALA A 540 18.66 6.70 32.25
CA ALA A 540 18.73 7.35 33.57
C ALA A 540 20.15 7.43 34.18
N GLY A 541 21.16 6.95 33.45
CA GLY A 541 22.56 7.03 33.83
C GLY A 541 23.07 5.90 34.76
N GLU A 542 24.39 5.88 34.92
CA GLU A 542 25.11 4.79 35.59
C GLU A 542 24.81 4.68 37.09
N LYS A 543 24.53 5.82 37.74
CA LYS A 543 24.24 5.88 39.18
C LYS A 543 22.96 5.11 39.52
N LEU A 544 21.90 5.29 38.72
CA LEU A 544 20.66 4.54 38.92
C LEU A 544 20.86 3.05 38.63
N ALA A 545 21.64 2.69 37.61
CA ALA A 545 21.97 1.30 37.31
C ALA A 545 22.61 0.57 38.50
N GLN A 546 23.56 1.22 39.20
CA GLN A 546 24.18 0.68 40.41
C GLN A 546 23.18 0.49 41.57
N GLN A 547 22.25 1.45 41.76
CA GLN A 547 21.21 1.34 42.78
C GLN A 547 20.23 0.20 42.47
N LEU A 548 19.82 0.07 41.20
CA LEU A 548 18.92 -1.01 40.75
C LEU A 548 19.57 -2.38 40.88
N MET A 549 20.90 -2.48 40.68
CA MET A 549 21.63 -3.73 40.92
C MET A 549 21.50 -4.21 42.38
N ALA A 550 21.73 -3.33 43.35
CA ALA A 550 21.59 -3.68 44.78
C ALA A 550 20.14 -4.08 45.14
N ARG A 551 19.14 -3.43 44.53
CA ARG A 551 17.72 -3.77 44.71
C ARG A 551 17.38 -5.12 44.07
N ALA A 552 17.92 -5.39 42.88
CA ALA A 552 17.73 -6.67 42.19
C ALA A 552 18.27 -7.84 43.04
N ASP A 553 19.39 -7.70 43.73
CA ASP A 553 19.94 -8.74 44.61
C ASP A 553 19.06 -9.01 45.85
N ILE A 554 18.40 -7.98 46.38
CA ILE A 554 17.42 -8.13 47.47
C ILE A 554 16.18 -8.87 46.94
N ALA A 555 15.65 -8.43 45.79
CA ALA A 555 14.48 -9.05 45.16
C ALA A 555 14.74 -10.52 44.79
N LYS A 556 15.94 -10.84 44.27
CA LYS A 556 16.36 -12.23 44.00
C LYS A 556 16.23 -13.12 45.23
N ARG A 557 16.73 -12.65 46.38
CA ARG A 557 16.65 -13.42 47.64
C ARG A 557 15.22 -13.61 48.12
N ALA A 558 14.36 -12.61 47.92
CA ALA A 558 12.94 -12.72 48.24
C ALA A 558 12.24 -13.74 47.34
N ALA A 559 12.47 -13.67 46.01
CA ALA A 559 11.93 -14.62 45.04
C ALA A 559 12.36 -16.06 45.34
N LEU A 560 13.65 -16.29 45.64
CA LEU A 560 14.17 -17.63 45.98
C LEU A 560 13.54 -18.22 47.25
N ARG A 561 13.19 -17.37 48.22
CA ARG A 561 12.51 -17.83 49.43
C ARG A 561 11.10 -18.29 49.10
N VAL A 562 10.34 -17.48 48.35
CA VAL A 562 8.95 -17.82 47.96
C VAL A 562 8.91 -19.07 47.11
N ASP A 563 9.81 -19.21 46.13
CA ASP A 563 9.91 -20.41 45.31
C ASP A 563 10.22 -21.66 46.15
N ARG A 564 11.11 -21.58 47.15
CA ARG A 564 11.40 -22.70 48.05
C ARG A 564 10.20 -23.07 48.93
N ASP A 565 9.48 -22.06 49.44
CA ASP A 565 8.29 -22.27 50.27
C ASP A 565 7.18 -22.93 49.43
N GLN A 566 7.01 -22.51 48.18
CA GLN A 566 6.08 -23.13 47.22
C GLN A 566 6.49 -24.55 46.82
N ALA A 567 7.77 -24.77 46.52
CA ALA A 567 8.30 -26.10 46.20
C ALA A 567 8.09 -27.08 47.36
N SER A 568 8.32 -26.62 48.60
CA SER A 568 8.07 -27.42 49.79
C SER A 568 6.58 -27.72 49.92
N ALA A 569 5.69 -26.74 49.75
CA ALA A 569 4.25 -26.97 49.81
C ALA A 569 3.75 -27.97 48.75
N GLN A 570 4.30 -27.90 47.52
CA GLN A 570 3.97 -28.80 46.43
C GLN A 570 4.48 -30.23 46.69
N ASP A 571 5.72 -30.38 47.17
CA ASP A 571 6.30 -31.68 47.53
C ASP A 571 5.49 -32.38 48.64
N TRP A 572 5.00 -31.62 49.62
CA TRP A 572 4.08 -32.10 50.66
C TRP A 572 2.71 -32.52 50.10
N ALA A 573 2.22 -31.85 49.05
CA ALA A 573 0.95 -32.17 48.41
C ALA A 573 1.05 -33.45 47.55
N ASP A 574 2.14 -33.59 46.79
CA ASP A 574 2.34 -34.71 45.85
C ASP A 574 2.65 -36.03 46.57
N HIS A 575 3.34 -36.00 47.71
CA HIS A 575 3.67 -37.20 48.49
C HIS A 575 2.62 -37.54 49.56
N GLY A 576 1.62 -36.66 49.78
CA GLY A 576 0.53 -36.84 50.73
C GLY A 576 0.98 -36.93 52.20
N ALA A 577 0.27 -36.24 53.09
CA ALA A 577 0.49 -36.38 54.54
C ALA A 577 0.39 -37.84 55.05
N GLY A 578 -0.20 -38.75 54.26
CA GLY A 578 -0.37 -40.16 54.59
C GLY A 578 0.91 -41.01 54.51
N ASP A 579 1.79 -40.78 53.53
CA ASP A 579 2.97 -41.64 53.34
C ASP A 579 4.13 -41.22 54.27
N TRP A 580 4.24 -39.93 54.58
CA TRP A 580 5.21 -39.43 55.56
C TRP A 580 4.89 -39.86 56.99
N VAL A 581 3.60 -39.86 57.39
CA VAL A 581 3.18 -40.39 58.70
C VAL A 581 3.44 -41.89 58.79
N ALA A 582 3.26 -42.65 57.70
CA ALA A 582 3.59 -44.06 57.64
C ALA A 582 5.11 -44.35 57.68
N GLN A 583 5.93 -43.42 57.18
CA GLN A 583 7.39 -43.54 57.16
C GLN A 583 8.06 -43.05 58.47
N VAL A 584 7.44 -42.12 59.20
CA VAL A 584 7.89 -41.66 60.53
C VAL A 584 7.39 -42.56 61.66
N LEU A 585 6.29 -43.29 61.47
CA LEU A 585 5.80 -44.29 62.42
C LEU A 585 6.43 -45.69 62.26
N ARG A 586 7.23 -45.92 61.21
CA ARG A 586 8.10 -47.10 61.07
C ARG A 586 9.51 -46.74 61.52
#